data_AF-A0A3Q4MGM8-F1
#
_entry.id   AF-A0A3Q4MGM8-F1
#
_cell.length_a   1.000
_cell.length_b   1.000
_cell.length_c   1.000
_cell.angle_alpha   90.00
_cell.angle_beta   90.00
_cell.angle_gamma   90.00
#
_symmetry.space_group_name_H-M   'P 1'
#
loop_
_entity.id
_entity.type
_entity.pdbx_description
1 polymer ?
#
loop_
_entity_poly.entity_id
_entity_poly.type
_entity_poly.pdbx_seq_one_letter_code
_entity_poly.pdbx_strand_id
1 'polypeptide(L)'
;GPSSYIDPSVFNCATGCLRNLSSGRGGQRQAMRSCPGLIDSLMSYMKSCVAEQNPDDSSLENCACILHNLSYKLEQESPVSFINYNPNRDAQPEKSPTIGCFSPKSIFNLNLPSLPPSGVKWLSHPKAIDTYLSLLESSENKATLEACCGALQNLTASKGNVSTKKLIIRIMVLLCNWISSASLLLYSIWQDKNLQSKWANGTAEVTFL
;
A
#
# COMPACT_ATOMS: atom_id res chain seq x y z
N GLY A 1 -29.55 18.92 0.37
CA GLY A 1 -29.52 18.92 -1.11
C GLY A 1 -29.81 17.52 -1.59
N PRO A 2 -30.30 17.32 -2.83
CA PRO A 2 -30.52 15.98 -3.33
C PRO A 2 -29.18 15.24 -3.32
N SER A 3 -29.13 14.08 -2.68
CA SER A 3 -28.01 13.15 -2.82
C SER A 3 -27.91 12.84 -4.30
N SER A 4 -26.89 13.39 -4.97
CA SER A 4 -26.58 13.02 -6.34
C SER A 4 -26.15 11.56 -6.31
N TYR A 5 -27.09 10.66 -6.57
CA TYR A 5 -26.81 9.24 -6.73
C TYR A 5 -25.86 9.10 -7.91
N ILE A 6 -24.58 8.89 -7.60
CA ILE A 6 -23.58 8.55 -8.59
C ILE A 6 -23.67 7.04 -8.75
N ASP A 7 -24.04 6.59 -9.93
CA ASP A 7 -24.10 5.17 -10.26
C ASP A 7 -22.71 4.54 -10.02
N PRO A 8 -22.62 3.44 -9.25
CA PRO A 8 -21.35 2.75 -8.98
C PRO A 8 -20.53 2.42 -10.24
N SER A 9 -21.20 2.19 -11.37
CA SER A 9 -20.54 1.94 -12.66
C SER A 9 -19.76 3.14 -13.18
N VAL A 10 -20.16 4.37 -12.85
CA VAL A 10 -19.42 5.59 -13.24
C VAL A 10 -18.08 5.65 -12.54
N PHE A 11 -18.06 5.34 -11.24
CA PHE A 11 -16.82 5.28 -10.47
C PHE A 11 -15.91 4.15 -10.97
N ASN A 12 -16.48 2.97 -11.25
CA ASN A 12 -15.73 1.86 -11.81
C ASN A 12 -15.11 2.19 -13.18
N CYS A 13 -15.88 2.80 -14.09
CA CYS A 13 -15.39 3.22 -15.40
C CYS A 13 -14.27 4.27 -15.27
N ALA A 14 -14.48 5.29 -14.44
CA ALA A 14 -13.50 6.35 -14.23
C ALA A 14 -12.19 5.81 -13.65
N THR A 15 -12.26 4.95 -12.64
CA THR A 15 -11.08 4.32 -12.05
C THR A 15 -10.40 3.35 -13.03
N GLY A 16 -11.15 2.65 -13.89
CA GLY A 16 -10.59 1.87 -15.00
C GLY A 16 -9.75 2.71 -15.97
N CYS A 17 -10.22 3.92 -16.33
CA CYS A 17 -9.43 4.84 -17.15
C CYS A 17 -8.16 5.33 -16.42
N LEU A 18 -8.27 5.65 -15.13
CA LEU A 18 -7.13 6.09 -14.32
C LEU A 18 -6.10 4.99 -14.11
N ARG A 19 -6.52 3.72 -14.02
CA ARG A 19 -5.64 2.55 -13.98
C ARG A 19 -4.72 2.53 -15.22
N ASN A 20 -5.28 2.74 -16.41
CA ASN A 20 -4.51 2.82 -17.65
C ASN A 20 -3.57 4.04 -17.69
N LEU A 21 -4.01 5.18 -17.17
CA LEU A 21 -3.15 6.37 -17.11
C LEU A 21 -1.96 6.17 -16.15
N SER A 22 -2.21 5.51 -15.02
CA SER A 22 -1.23 5.29 -13.96
C SER A 22 -0.08 4.37 -14.37
N SER A 23 -0.31 3.44 -15.31
CA SER A 23 0.72 2.55 -15.86
C SER A 23 1.63 3.24 -16.89
N GLY A 24 1.33 4.50 -17.25
CA GLY A 24 2.10 5.30 -18.18
C GLY A 24 3.53 5.65 -17.74
N ARG A 25 4.20 6.52 -18.51
CA ARG A 25 5.58 6.95 -18.25
C ARG A 25 5.66 7.84 -16.98
N GLY A 26 6.88 8.18 -16.55
CA GLY A 26 7.12 8.91 -15.30
C GLY A 26 6.32 10.22 -15.16
N GLY A 27 6.10 10.96 -16.26
CA GLY A 27 5.32 12.20 -16.26
C GLY A 27 3.86 12.01 -15.84
N GLN A 28 3.18 10.96 -16.33
CA GLN A 28 1.79 10.67 -15.94
C GLN A 28 1.68 10.31 -14.46
N ARG A 29 2.58 9.44 -13.96
CA ARG A 29 2.62 9.09 -12.54
C ARG A 29 2.84 10.31 -11.65
N GLN A 30 3.78 11.18 -12.02
CA GLN A 30 4.07 12.39 -11.25
C GLN A 30 2.89 13.36 -11.23
N ALA A 31 2.19 13.52 -12.36
CA ALA A 31 0.97 14.31 -12.44
C ALA A 31 -0.13 13.74 -11.52
N MET A 32 -0.36 12.43 -11.56
CA MET A 32 -1.35 11.77 -10.69
C MET A 32 -0.99 11.89 -9.21
N ARG A 33 0.28 11.73 -8.83
CA ARG A 33 0.74 11.94 -7.43
C ARG A 33 0.57 13.36 -6.94
N SER A 34 0.63 14.33 -7.86
CA SER A 34 0.48 15.76 -7.55
C SER A 34 -0.97 16.22 -7.61
N CYS A 35 -1.88 15.40 -8.14
CA CYS A 35 -3.30 15.71 -8.24
C CYS A 35 -3.94 15.75 -6.84
N PRO A 36 -4.45 16.92 -6.38
CA PRO A 36 -5.03 17.06 -5.05
C PRO A 36 -6.22 16.12 -4.85
N GLY A 37 -6.24 15.39 -3.74
CA GLY A 37 -7.36 14.53 -3.35
C GLY A 37 -7.48 13.21 -4.11
N LEU A 38 -6.72 12.99 -5.19
CA LEU A 38 -6.82 11.74 -5.97
C LEU A 38 -6.41 10.53 -5.12
N ILE A 39 -5.19 10.54 -4.59
CA ILE A 39 -4.67 9.43 -3.76
C ILE A 39 -5.50 9.29 -2.48
N ASP A 40 -5.90 10.41 -1.89
CA ASP A 40 -6.74 10.44 -0.68
C ASP A 40 -8.07 9.72 -0.92
N SER A 41 -8.73 9.99 -2.05
CA SER A 41 -10.02 9.39 -2.39
C SER A 41 -9.89 7.90 -2.68
N LEU A 42 -8.87 7.50 -3.44
CA LEU A 42 -8.60 6.08 -3.73
C LEU A 42 -8.34 5.30 -2.44
N MET A 43 -7.49 5.84 -1.56
CA MET A 43 -7.17 5.19 -0.28
C MET A 43 -8.38 5.16 0.66
N SER A 44 -9.18 6.23 0.70
CA SER A 44 -10.40 6.26 1.50
C SER A 44 -11.38 5.19 1.03
N TYR A 45 -11.57 5.04 -0.27
CA TYR A 45 -12.42 4.01 -0.85
C TYR A 45 -11.94 2.60 -0.49
N MET A 46 -10.64 2.31 -0.67
CA MET A 46 -10.06 1.02 -0.29
C MET A 46 -10.29 0.68 1.18
N LYS A 47 -10.10 1.67 2.07
CA LYS A 47 -10.33 1.50 3.50
C LYS A 47 -11.81 1.27 3.84
N SER A 48 -12.73 1.92 3.13
CA SER A 48 -14.17 1.68 3.29
C SER A 48 -14.53 0.25 2.90
N CYS A 49 -14.03 -0.25 1.76
CA CYS A 49 -14.25 -1.64 1.35
C CYS A 49 -13.76 -2.65 2.40
N VAL A 50 -12.59 -2.42 2.99
CA VAL A 50 -12.08 -3.26 4.10
C VAL A 50 -13.01 -3.18 5.33
N ALA A 51 -13.42 -1.97 5.72
CA ALA A 51 -14.28 -1.78 6.90
C ALA A 51 -15.68 -2.38 6.72
N GLU A 52 -16.19 -2.36 5.50
CA GLU A 52 -17.51 -2.89 5.12
C GLU A 52 -17.47 -4.38 4.78
N GLN A 53 -16.32 -5.05 4.91
CA GLN A 53 -16.11 -6.46 4.56
C GLN A 53 -16.49 -6.77 3.10
N ASN A 54 -16.18 -5.83 2.20
CA ASN A 54 -16.38 -5.98 0.75
C ASN A 54 -15.03 -5.90 0.00
N PRO A 55 -14.11 -6.86 0.22
CA PRO A 55 -12.74 -6.80 -0.30
C PRO A 55 -12.60 -7.16 -1.78
N ASP A 56 -13.69 -7.53 -2.46
CA ASP A 56 -13.68 -7.98 -3.86
C ASP A 56 -14.51 -7.07 -4.79
N ASP A 57 -14.78 -5.83 -4.38
CA ASP A 57 -15.44 -4.83 -5.22
C ASP A 57 -14.65 -4.56 -6.51
N SER A 58 -15.34 -4.45 -7.65
CA SER A 58 -14.69 -4.23 -8.95
C SER A 58 -13.91 -2.91 -9.01
N SER A 59 -14.41 -1.85 -8.39
CA SER A 59 -13.73 -0.55 -8.35
C SER A 59 -12.54 -0.58 -7.40
N LEU A 60 -12.58 -1.44 -6.39
CA LEU A 60 -11.49 -1.63 -5.44
C LEU A 60 -10.26 -2.23 -6.13
N GLU A 61 -10.45 -3.20 -7.01
CA GLU A 61 -9.37 -3.75 -7.84
C GLU A 61 -8.69 -2.62 -8.64
N ASN A 62 -9.48 -1.77 -9.30
CA ASN A 62 -8.95 -0.63 -10.05
C ASN A 62 -8.17 0.34 -9.15
N CYS A 63 -8.69 0.66 -7.96
CA CYS A 63 -8.00 1.50 -6.99
C CYS A 63 -6.66 0.89 -6.54
N ALA A 64 -6.64 -0.40 -6.19
CA ALA A 64 -5.43 -1.10 -5.79
C ALA A 64 -4.37 -1.08 -6.91
N CYS A 65 -4.78 -1.33 -8.17
CA CYS A 65 -3.88 -1.26 -9.32
C CYS A 65 -3.32 0.16 -9.56
N ILE A 66 -4.14 1.20 -9.42
CA ILE A 66 -3.66 2.59 -9.52
C ILE A 66 -2.59 2.84 -8.47
N LEU A 67 -2.85 2.50 -7.21
CA LEU A 67 -1.90 2.75 -6.12
C LEU A 67 -0.62 1.91 -6.21
N HIS A 68 -0.72 0.66 -6.70
CA HIS A 68 0.44 -0.14 -7.10
C HIS A 68 1.33 0.65 -8.07
N ASN A 69 0.74 1.16 -9.16
CA ASN A 69 1.47 1.87 -10.21
C ASN A 69 2.08 3.17 -9.70
N LEU A 70 1.33 3.90 -8.87
CA LEU A 70 1.82 5.12 -8.23
C LEU A 70 2.87 4.85 -7.16
N SER A 71 3.00 3.63 -6.63
CA SER A 71 4.06 3.26 -5.69
C SER A 71 5.39 2.91 -6.39
N TYR A 72 5.38 2.71 -7.71
CA TYR A 72 6.58 2.39 -8.48
C TYR A 72 7.61 3.54 -8.44
N LYS A 73 8.87 3.23 -8.09
CA LYS A 73 9.99 4.20 -7.95
C LYS A 73 9.67 5.40 -7.03
N LEU A 74 8.81 5.20 -6.04
CA LEU A 74 8.31 6.29 -5.19
C LEU A 74 9.41 7.10 -4.49
N GLU A 75 10.44 6.46 -3.91
CA GLU A 75 11.52 7.20 -3.23
C GLU A 75 12.32 8.08 -4.20
N GLN A 76 12.49 7.64 -5.45
CA GLN A 76 13.26 8.35 -6.48
C GLN A 76 12.46 9.52 -7.06
N GLU A 77 11.19 9.29 -7.37
CA GLU A 77 10.32 10.25 -8.06
C GLU A 77 9.57 11.19 -7.08
N SER A 78 9.42 10.79 -5.81
CA SER A 78 8.72 11.57 -4.79
C SER A 78 9.29 11.31 -3.38
N PRO A 79 10.50 11.83 -3.08
CA PRO A 79 11.14 11.63 -1.78
C PRO A 79 10.32 12.21 -0.61
N VAL A 80 9.43 13.17 -0.89
CA VAL A 80 8.54 13.79 0.09
C VAL A 80 7.61 12.80 0.79
N SER A 81 7.31 11.66 0.15
CA SER A 81 6.50 10.59 0.74
C SER A 81 7.18 9.97 1.97
N PHE A 82 8.52 9.97 2.00
CA PHE A 82 9.32 9.33 3.05
C PHE A 82 9.87 10.31 4.10
N ILE A 83 9.54 11.61 4.04
CA ILE A 83 10.09 12.65 4.95
C ILE A 83 9.95 12.28 6.43
N ASN A 84 8.79 11.78 6.85
CA ASN A 84 8.52 11.42 8.25
C ASN A 84 9.42 10.28 8.77
N TYR A 85 10.09 9.57 7.89
CA TYR A 85 10.99 8.49 8.22
C TYR A 85 12.47 8.86 8.03
N ASN A 86 12.75 10.07 7.53
CA ASN A 86 14.10 10.59 7.32
C ASN A 86 14.21 12.05 7.80
N PRO A 87 14.33 12.28 9.12
CA PRO A 87 14.46 13.63 9.69
C PRO A 87 15.82 14.30 9.41
N ASN A 88 16.77 13.60 8.79
CA ASN A 88 18.18 14.06 8.69
C ASN A 88 18.60 14.56 7.30
N ARG A 89 17.67 14.70 6.34
CA ARG A 89 18.04 15.13 4.97
C ARG A 89 18.21 16.65 4.78
N ASP A 90 17.77 17.48 5.73
CA ASP A 90 17.96 18.95 5.65
C ASP A 90 19.26 19.47 6.26
N ALA A 91 20.16 18.59 6.72
CA ALA A 91 21.50 18.98 7.16
C ALA A 91 22.52 18.82 6.03
N GLN A 92 22.42 19.62 4.96
CA GLN A 92 23.58 19.96 4.15
C GLN A 92 24.24 21.21 4.74
N PRO A 93 25.54 21.18 5.10
CA PRO A 93 26.22 22.34 5.65
C PRO A 93 26.61 23.29 4.51
N GLU A 94 25.75 24.26 4.22
CA GLU A 94 26.17 25.49 3.54
C GLU A 94 27.24 26.17 4.42
N LYS A 95 28.47 26.23 3.92
CA LYS A 95 29.58 26.92 4.59
C LYS A 95 29.35 28.43 4.55
N SER A 96 29.05 29.05 5.69
CA SER A 96 29.58 30.39 6.03
C SER A 96 29.51 30.66 7.54
N PRO A 97 30.47 31.42 8.11
CA PRO A 97 30.60 31.58 9.54
C PRO A 97 29.76 32.77 10.02
N THR A 98 29.13 32.68 11.19
CA THR A 98 29.21 33.67 12.30
C THR A 98 28.21 33.31 13.40
N ILE A 99 28.72 33.45 14.62
CA ILE A 99 28.14 33.30 15.96
C ILE A 99 26.75 33.93 16.10
N GLY A 100 25.83 33.24 16.79
CA GLY A 100 24.57 33.85 17.23
C GLY A 100 23.63 32.89 17.94
N CYS A 101 23.59 32.98 19.26
CA CYS A 101 22.64 32.35 20.19
C CYS A 101 21.19 32.40 19.69
N PHE A 102 20.51 31.24 19.62
CA PHE A 102 19.11 30.97 20.03
C PHE A 102 18.79 29.53 19.61
N SER A 103 18.78 28.59 20.55
CA SER A 103 18.21 27.27 20.32
C SER A 103 16.70 27.32 20.53
N PRO A 104 15.84 27.15 19.52
CA PRO A 104 14.53 26.61 19.77
C PRO A 104 14.74 25.10 19.95
N LYS A 105 14.67 24.64 21.20
CA LYS A 105 14.40 23.23 21.48
C LYS A 105 13.06 22.91 20.84
N SER A 106 13.04 22.40 19.61
CA SER A 106 11.86 21.76 19.05
C SER A 106 11.71 20.40 19.72
N ILE A 107 11.27 20.43 20.98
CA ILE A 107 10.55 19.34 21.61
C ILE A 107 9.23 19.24 20.84
N PHE A 108 9.26 18.65 19.65
CA PHE A 108 8.03 18.13 19.06
C PHE A 108 7.77 16.79 19.73
N ASN A 109 6.96 16.89 20.78
CA ASN A 109 6.14 15.85 21.37
C ASN A 109 5.88 14.70 20.39
N LEU A 110 6.29 13.49 20.77
CA LEU A 110 5.84 12.21 20.22
C LEU A 110 4.32 11.94 20.41
N ASN A 111 3.53 12.98 20.72
CA ASN A 111 2.13 12.92 21.14
C ASN A 111 1.22 13.96 20.46
N LEU A 112 1.61 14.55 19.32
CA LEU A 112 0.62 15.21 18.46
C LEU A 112 -0.12 14.10 17.70
N PRO A 113 -1.47 14.04 17.69
CA PRO A 113 -2.18 13.09 16.83
C PRO A 113 -1.64 13.30 15.42
N SER A 114 -1.00 12.28 14.85
CA SER A 114 -0.43 12.38 13.52
C SER A 114 -1.57 12.78 12.60
N LEU A 115 -1.50 14.00 12.04
CA LEU A 115 -2.48 14.41 11.05
C LEU A 115 -2.54 13.30 10.00
N PRO A 116 -3.74 12.92 9.55
CA PRO A 116 -3.87 11.89 8.53
C PRO A 116 -2.97 12.26 7.36
N PRO A 117 -2.23 11.28 6.79
CA PRO A 117 -1.43 11.54 5.60
C PRO A 117 -2.32 12.13 4.51
N SER A 118 -1.73 12.95 3.64
CA SER A 118 -2.44 13.57 2.54
C SER A 118 -1.68 13.37 1.23
N GLY A 119 -2.43 13.16 0.14
CA GLY A 119 -1.88 12.99 -1.21
C GLY A 119 -0.81 11.91 -1.26
N VAL A 120 0.34 12.23 -1.86
CA VAL A 120 1.44 11.27 -2.08
C VAL A 120 1.96 10.61 -0.79
N LYS A 121 1.83 11.28 0.37
CA LYS A 121 2.29 10.74 1.67
C LYS A 121 1.55 9.45 2.05
N TRP A 122 0.35 9.21 1.53
CA TRP A 122 -0.38 7.97 1.74
C TRP A 122 0.40 6.75 1.25
N LEU A 123 1.09 6.85 0.12
CA LEU A 123 1.66 5.70 -0.57
C LEU A 123 2.70 4.95 0.28
N SER A 124 3.39 5.63 1.19
CA SER A 124 4.33 5.02 2.15
C SER A 124 3.87 5.09 3.61
N HIS A 125 2.62 5.48 3.86
CA HIS A 125 2.10 5.61 5.21
C HIS A 125 1.72 4.24 5.81
N PRO A 126 1.90 3.98 7.11
CA PRO A 126 1.63 2.66 7.70
C PRO A 126 0.17 2.23 7.52
N LYS A 127 -0.79 3.16 7.65
CA LYS A 127 -2.21 2.86 7.44
C LYS A 127 -2.54 2.35 6.01
N ALA A 128 -1.78 2.79 4.99
CA ALA A 128 -1.96 2.26 3.63
C ALA A 128 -1.44 0.81 3.55
N ILE A 129 -0.31 0.53 4.18
CA ILE A 129 0.27 -0.81 4.28
C ILE A 129 -0.66 -1.75 5.03
N ASP A 130 -1.22 -1.30 6.16
CA ASP A 130 -2.20 -2.08 6.93
C ASP A 130 -3.43 -2.40 6.05
N THR A 131 -3.88 -1.45 5.20
CA THR A 131 -4.99 -1.67 4.26
C THR A 131 -4.64 -2.72 3.20
N TYR A 132 -3.44 -2.66 2.59
CA TYR A 132 -3.00 -3.67 1.63
C TYR A 132 -2.91 -5.06 2.26
N LEU A 133 -2.42 -5.16 3.50
CA LEU A 133 -2.32 -6.44 4.21
C LEU A 133 -3.69 -7.01 4.57
N SER A 134 -4.62 -6.17 5.03
CA SER A 134 -6.00 -6.62 5.26
C SER A 134 -6.63 -7.16 3.97
N LEU A 135 -6.42 -6.51 2.83
CA LEU A 135 -6.89 -7.03 1.55
C LEU A 135 -6.21 -8.33 1.13
N LEU A 136 -4.92 -8.51 1.43
CA LEU A 136 -4.22 -9.78 1.22
C LEU A 136 -4.76 -10.93 2.09
N GLU A 137 -5.36 -10.61 3.23
CA GLU A 137 -5.96 -11.58 4.14
C GLU A 137 -7.41 -11.91 3.78
N SER A 138 -8.17 -10.95 3.24
CA SER A 138 -9.62 -11.08 3.08
C SER A 138 -10.14 -11.17 1.64
N SER A 139 -9.36 -10.79 0.62
CA SER A 139 -9.80 -10.76 -0.79
C SER A 139 -9.61 -12.12 -1.47
N GLU A 140 -10.57 -12.55 -2.29
CA GLU A 140 -10.44 -13.69 -3.20
C GLU A 140 -10.10 -13.26 -4.65
N ASN A 141 -10.23 -11.95 -4.96
CA ASN A 141 -9.86 -11.40 -6.25
C ASN A 141 -8.34 -11.36 -6.45
N LYS A 142 -7.84 -12.23 -7.34
CA LYS A 142 -6.42 -12.34 -7.68
C LYS A 142 -5.77 -11.05 -8.14
N ALA A 143 -6.48 -10.22 -8.91
CA ALA A 143 -5.93 -8.96 -9.40
C ALA A 143 -5.76 -7.94 -8.25
N THR A 144 -6.69 -7.92 -7.29
CA THR A 144 -6.55 -7.13 -6.05
C THR A 144 -5.35 -7.61 -5.22
N LEU A 145 -5.21 -8.93 -5.04
CA LEU A 145 -4.09 -9.53 -4.32
C LEU A 145 -2.74 -9.22 -4.98
N GLU A 146 -2.65 -9.38 -6.31
CA GLU A 146 -1.45 -9.07 -7.08
C GLU A 146 -1.10 -7.58 -7.00
N ALA A 147 -2.10 -6.70 -7.12
CA ALA A 147 -1.90 -5.26 -7.00
C ALA A 147 -1.35 -4.88 -5.62
N CYS A 148 -1.94 -5.41 -4.54
CA CYS A 148 -1.49 -5.17 -3.17
C CYS A 148 -0.07 -5.69 -2.93
N CYS A 149 0.22 -6.94 -3.35
CA CYS A 149 1.57 -7.51 -3.29
C CYS A 149 2.59 -6.64 -4.04
N GLY A 150 2.25 -6.22 -5.25
CA GLY A 150 3.14 -5.40 -6.07
C GLY A 150 3.33 -3.98 -5.52
N ALA A 151 2.32 -3.39 -4.87
CA ALA A 151 2.47 -2.12 -4.16
C ALA A 151 3.49 -2.27 -3.01
N LEU A 152 3.36 -3.32 -2.20
CA LEU A 152 4.31 -3.62 -1.11
C LEU A 152 5.72 -3.91 -1.66
N GLN A 153 5.82 -4.64 -2.76
CA GLN A 153 7.10 -4.89 -3.45
C GLN A 153 7.75 -3.57 -3.91
N ASN A 154 6.98 -2.68 -4.53
CA ASN A 154 7.47 -1.38 -4.99
C ASN A 154 7.99 -0.52 -3.82
N LEU A 155 7.31 -0.55 -2.67
CA LEU A 155 7.75 0.16 -1.46
C LEU A 155 9.04 -0.42 -0.86
N THR A 156 9.24 -1.73 -0.98
CA THR A 156 10.43 -2.42 -0.45
C THR A 156 11.62 -2.43 -1.42
N ALA A 157 11.40 -2.16 -2.71
CA ALA A 157 12.45 -2.11 -3.73
C ALA A 157 13.43 -0.93 -3.59
N SER A 158 13.17 -0.01 -2.67
CA SER A 158 13.95 1.21 -2.51
C SER A 158 15.29 0.95 -1.79
N LYS A 159 16.41 1.31 -2.44
CA LYS A 159 17.77 1.07 -1.94
C LYS A 159 18.28 2.29 -1.16
N GLY A 160 18.16 2.31 0.18
CA GLY A 160 19.24 2.92 0.97
C GLY A 160 18.97 3.76 2.23
N ASN A 161 17.75 3.99 2.70
CA ASN A 161 17.56 4.75 3.96
C ASN A 161 17.09 3.89 5.16
N VAL A 162 17.42 4.35 6.37
CA VAL A 162 16.92 3.80 7.65
C VAL A 162 15.39 3.73 7.68
N SER A 163 14.72 4.67 6.99
CA SER A 163 13.28 4.68 6.68
C SER A 163 12.80 3.39 6.02
N THR A 164 13.40 3.04 4.88
CA THR A 164 13.00 1.88 4.07
C THR A 164 13.27 0.59 4.82
N LYS A 165 14.36 0.52 5.60
CA LYS A 165 14.65 -0.66 6.44
C LYS A 165 13.58 -0.91 7.50
N LYS A 166 13.07 0.13 8.18
CA LYS A 166 11.96 -0.01 9.14
C LYS A 166 10.66 -0.44 8.45
N LEU A 167 10.39 0.09 7.26
CA LEU A 167 9.22 -0.29 6.45
C LEU A 167 9.30 -1.75 6.01
N ILE A 168 10.46 -2.17 5.49
CA ILE A 168 10.75 -3.54 5.10
C ILE A 168 10.61 -4.49 6.29
N ILE A 169 11.19 -4.18 7.45
CA ILE A 169 11.06 -5.01 8.67
C ILE A 169 9.58 -5.16 9.04
N ARG A 170 8.79 -4.08 9.01
CA ARG A 170 7.36 -4.15 9.36
C ARG A 170 6.57 -4.99 8.34
N ILE A 171 6.81 -4.79 7.04
CA ILE A 171 6.20 -5.61 5.98
C ILE A 171 6.60 -7.08 6.15
N MET A 172 7.88 -7.37 6.41
CA MET A 172 8.36 -8.74 6.63
C MET A 172 7.76 -9.37 7.90
N VAL A 173 7.63 -8.65 9.02
CA VAL A 173 6.98 -9.18 10.23
C VAL A 173 5.52 -9.51 9.96
N LEU A 174 4.81 -8.65 9.23
CA LEU A 174 3.40 -8.85 8.89
C LEU A 174 3.24 -10.01 7.89
N LEU A 175 4.12 -10.12 6.88
CA LEU A 175 4.17 -11.26 5.97
C LEU A 175 4.62 -12.56 6.64
N CYS A 176 5.49 -12.53 7.66
CA CYS A 176 5.89 -13.73 8.42
C CYS A 176 4.74 -14.25 9.30
N ASN A 177 3.92 -13.35 9.85
CA ASN A 177 2.67 -13.75 10.53
C ASN A 177 1.66 -14.34 9.54
N TRP A 178 1.64 -13.83 8.30
CA TRP A 178 0.84 -14.37 7.19
C TRP A 178 1.36 -15.74 6.73
N ILE A 179 2.67 -15.95 6.57
CA ILE A 179 3.28 -17.25 6.27
C ILE A 179 3.03 -18.24 7.40
N SER A 180 3.08 -17.80 8.66
CA SER A 180 2.74 -18.66 9.80
C SER A 180 1.27 -19.12 9.71
N SER A 181 0.36 -18.22 9.33
CA SER A 181 -1.06 -18.53 9.08
C SER A 181 -1.27 -19.42 7.84
N ALA A 182 -0.55 -19.17 6.75
CA ALA A 182 -0.57 -19.99 5.54
C ALA A 182 0.05 -21.38 5.78
N SER A 183 1.07 -21.47 6.63
CA SER A 183 1.68 -22.75 7.03
C SER A 183 0.74 -23.57 7.90
N LEU A 184 -0.04 -22.93 8.78
CA LEU A 184 -1.12 -23.58 9.52
C LEU A 184 -2.27 -24.02 8.60
N LEU A 185 -2.61 -23.22 7.59
CA LEU A 185 -3.61 -23.57 6.58
C LEU A 185 -3.13 -24.77 5.74
N LEU A 186 -1.90 -24.73 5.22
CA LEU A 186 -1.30 -25.85 4.47
C LEU A 186 -1.15 -27.11 5.33
N TYR A 187 -0.81 -26.96 6.61
CA TYR A 187 -0.78 -28.06 7.58
C TYR A 187 -2.17 -28.64 7.85
N SER A 188 -3.20 -27.79 7.95
CA SER A 188 -4.59 -28.21 8.14
C SER A 188 -5.14 -28.93 6.89
N ILE A 189 -4.81 -28.44 5.69
CA ILE A 189 -5.12 -29.07 4.41
C ILE A 189 -4.38 -30.41 4.29
N TRP A 190 -3.11 -30.47 4.75
CA TRP A 190 -2.34 -31.71 4.79
C TRP A 190 -2.94 -32.74 5.73
N GLN A 191 -3.53 -32.33 6.86
CA GLN A 191 -4.16 -33.24 7.84
C GLN A 191 -5.57 -33.70 7.44
N ASP A 192 -6.14 -33.17 6.36
CA ASP A 192 -7.42 -33.65 5.84
C ASP A 192 -7.25 -35.07 5.26
N LYS A 193 -7.78 -36.05 5.99
CA LYS A 193 -7.73 -37.48 5.64
C LYS A 193 -8.36 -37.77 4.27
N ASN A 194 -9.31 -36.94 3.80
CA ASN A 194 -9.90 -37.10 2.46
C ASN A 194 -8.93 -36.66 1.36
N LEU A 195 -8.16 -35.59 1.57
CA LEU A 195 -7.12 -35.17 0.61
C LEU A 195 -5.97 -36.18 0.59
N GLN A 196 -5.52 -36.64 1.76
CA GLN A 196 -4.49 -37.69 1.84
C GLN A 196 -4.93 -38.98 1.12
N SER A 197 -6.18 -39.40 1.29
CA SER A 197 -6.76 -40.56 0.60
C SER A 197 -6.85 -40.35 -0.92
N LYS A 198 -7.26 -39.18 -1.39
CA LYS A 198 -7.30 -38.84 -2.82
C LYS A 198 -5.91 -38.81 -3.45
N TRP A 199 -4.91 -38.31 -2.73
CA TRP A 199 -3.51 -38.32 -3.16
C TRP A 199 -2.93 -39.75 -3.20
N ALA A 200 -3.19 -40.55 -2.17
CA ALA A 200 -2.75 -41.94 -2.11
C ALA A 200 -3.37 -42.81 -3.22
N ASN A 201 -4.60 -42.49 -3.63
CA ASN A 201 -5.32 -43.21 -4.68
C ASN A 201 -5.14 -42.59 -6.08
N GLY A 202 -4.29 -41.56 -6.23
CA GLY A 202 -4.01 -40.92 -7.52
C GLY A 202 -5.19 -40.20 -8.16
N THR A 203 -6.23 -39.85 -7.41
CA THR A 203 -7.45 -39.17 -7.89
C THR A 203 -7.46 -37.68 -7.59
N ALA A 204 -6.35 -37.14 -7.08
CA ALA A 204 -6.21 -35.71 -6.82
C ALA A 204 -5.90 -34.95 -8.11
N GLU A 205 -6.91 -34.27 -8.66
CA GLU A 205 -6.69 -33.26 -9.69
C GLU A 205 -6.18 -31.98 -9.03
N VAL A 206 -4.92 -31.61 -9.30
CA VAL A 206 -4.37 -30.32 -8.92
C VAL A 206 -4.77 -29.31 -9.98
N THR A 207 -5.98 -28.78 -9.87
CA THR A 207 -6.42 -27.65 -10.70
C THR A 207 -5.86 -26.37 -10.08
N PHE A 208 -4.70 -25.91 -10.55
CA PHE A 208 -4.30 -24.52 -10.33
C PHE A 208 -5.22 -23.64 -11.18
N LEU A 209 -6.29 -23.13 -10.58
CA LEU A 209 -6.99 -21.95 -11.10
C LEU A 209 -6.41 -20.74 -10.41
#